data_AF-A0A2J6JBS7-F1
#
_entry.id   AF-A0A2J6JBS7-F1
#
_cell.length_a   1.000
_cell.length_b   1.000
_cell.length_c   1.000
_cell.angle_alpha   90.00
_cell.angle_beta   90.00
_cell.angle_gamma   90.00
#
_symmetry.space_group_name_H-M   'P 1'
#
loop_
_entity.id
_entity.type
_entity.pdbx_description
1 polymer ?
#
loop_
_entity_poly.entity_id
_entity_poly.type
_entity_poly.pdbx_seq_one_letter_code
_entity_poly.pdbx_strand_id
1 'polypeptide(L)'
;MPQEFNLQEALKLAIQTEKDVMDFYLKAASMTKNERGKKVFELLSREEREHASHFFHHYKGTDLGTFEEFMAQPPKVDTAMLKNLEKTLCESTHERQAMEIALKEEEDLARNLEMTASHVIDPTVRGVFEKMAKETRDHHALIESEYAHLMGMVHETDVDTFVRE
;
A
#
# COMPACT_ATOMS: atom_id res chain seq x y z
N MET A 1 -6.69 -22.01 -15.60
CA MET A 1 -5.37 -21.88 -16.25
C MET A 1 -4.61 -20.85 -15.41
N PRO A 2 -3.40 -21.15 -14.91
CA PRO A 2 -2.60 -20.11 -14.27
C PRO A 2 -2.37 -19.00 -15.30
N GLN A 3 -2.54 -17.75 -14.88
CA GLN A 3 -2.27 -16.60 -15.74
C GLN A 3 -0.75 -16.58 -15.98
N GLU A 4 -0.32 -16.85 -17.21
CA GLU A 4 1.09 -16.73 -17.58
C GLU A 4 1.42 -15.24 -17.69
N PHE A 5 2.14 -14.73 -16.68
CA PHE A 5 2.74 -13.40 -16.74
C PHE A 5 4.13 -13.52 -17.36
N ASN A 6 4.41 -12.70 -18.36
CA ASN A 6 5.80 -12.39 -18.68
C ASN A 6 6.33 -11.29 -17.74
N LEU A 7 7.66 -11.16 -17.67
CA LEU A 7 8.30 -10.19 -16.76
C LEU A 7 7.86 -8.75 -17.00
N GLN A 8 7.66 -8.33 -18.25
CA GLN A 8 7.26 -6.95 -18.54
C GLN A 8 5.81 -6.69 -18.13
N GLU A 9 4.92 -7.67 -18.27
CA GLU A 9 3.55 -7.59 -17.77
C GLU A 9 3.51 -7.50 -16.24
N ALA A 10 4.31 -8.31 -15.55
CA ALA A 10 4.40 -8.26 -14.09
C ALA A 10 4.96 -6.93 -13.60
N LEU A 11 6.02 -6.41 -14.23
CA LEU A 11 6.56 -5.08 -13.89
C LEU A 11 5.55 -3.97 -14.15
N LYS A 12 4.82 -4.01 -15.27
CA LYS A 12 3.78 -3.02 -15.58
C LYS A 12 2.64 -3.07 -14.56
N LEU A 13 2.21 -4.26 -14.18
CA LEU A 13 1.19 -4.45 -13.15
C LEU A 13 1.68 -3.90 -11.81
N ALA A 14 2.91 -4.23 -11.40
CA ALA A 14 3.52 -3.71 -10.18
C ALA A 14 3.51 -2.17 -10.16
N ILE A 15 4.05 -1.53 -11.20
CA ILE A 15 4.08 -0.06 -11.33
C ILE A 15 2.69 0.56 -11.19
N GLN A 16 1.67 -0.04 -11.83
CA GLN A 16 0.31 0.46 -11.73
C GLN A 16 -0.27 0.27 -10.33
N THR A 17 -0.05 -0.90 -9.71
CA THR A 17 -0.49 -1.19 -8.35
C THR A 17 0.13 -0.22 -7.35
N GLU A 18 1.45 -0.02 -7.39
CA GLU A 18 2.12 0.94 -6.50
C GLU A 18 1.57 2.36 -6.67
N LYS A 19 1.30 2.79 -7.91
CA LYS A 19 0.66 4.09 -8.16
C LYS A 19 -0.75 4.15 -7.56
N ASP A 20 -1.55 3.10 -7.73
CA ASP A 20 -2.93 3.09 -7.23
C ASP A 20 -2.96 3.13 -5.69
N VAL A 21 -2.03 2.44 -5.02
CA VAL A 21 -1.88 2.46 -3.56
C VAL A 21 -1.33 3.81 -3.07
N MET A 22 -0.36 4.40 -3.79
CA MET A 22 0.10 5.77 -3.54
C MET A 22 -1.07 6.77 -3.57
N ASP A 23 -1.90 6.71 -4.62
CA ASP A 23 -3.03 7.62 -4.79
C ASP A 23 -4.07 7.44 -3.67
N PHE A 24 -4.28 6.20 -3.21
CA PHE A 24 -5.08 5.91 -2.03
C PHE A 24 -4.52 6.59 -0.78
N TYR A 25 -3.21 6.48 -0.53
CA TYR A 25 -2.59 7.09 0.63
C TYR A 25 -2.61 8.61 0.60
N LEU A 26 -2.40 9.22 -0.56
CA LEU A 26 -2.55 10.67 -0.73
C LEU A 26 -3.99 11.12 -0.41
N LYS A 27 -4.99 10.35 -0.86
CA LYS A 27 -6.39 10.62 -0.55
C LYS A 27 -6.67 10.45 0.94
N ALA A 28 -6.22 9.35 1.56
CA ALA A 28 -6.38 9.09 2.98
C ALA A 28 -5.73 10.19 3.85
N ALA A 29 -4.53 10.64 3.49
CA ALA A 29 -3.85 11.77 4.12
C ALA A 29 -4.67 13.07 4.02
N SER A 30 -5.22 13.37 2.85
CA SER A 30 -6.00 14.59 2.62
C SER A 30 -7.30 14.66 3.44
N MET A 31 -7.82 13.51 3.85
CA MET A 31 -9.08 13.37 4.59
C MET A 31 -8.88 13.14 6.09
N THR A 32 -7.64 12.87 6.51
CA THR A 32 -7.29 12.61 7.91
C THR A 32 -7.00 13.92 8.65
N LYS A 33 -7.75 14.20 9.71
CA LYS A 33 -7.57 15.41 10.53
C LYS A 33 -6.44 15.31 11.55
N ASN A 34 -6.13 14.10 12.00
CA ASN A 34 -5.08 13.86 12.97
C ASN A 34 -3.72 13.97 12.29
N GLU A 35 -2.88 14.88 12.79
CA GLU A 35 -1.56 15.13 12.20
C GLU A 35 -0.63 13.90 12.23
N ARG A 36 -0.77 13.02 13.22
CA ARG A 36 0.00 11.78 13.28
C ARG A 36 -0.45 10.80 12.21
N GLY A 37 -1.74 10.49 12.16
CA GLY A 37 -2.30 9.60 11.12
C GLY A 37 -2.06 10.13 9.71
N LYS A 38 -2.16 11.44 9.52
CA LYS A 38 -1.83 12.10 8.24
C LYS A 38 -0.37 11.87 7.85
N LYS A 39 0.58 12.04 8.77
CA LYS A 39 2.02 11.80 8.51
C LYS A 39 2.31 10.36 8.14
N VAL A 40 1.59 9.40 8.72
CA VAL A 40 1.70 7.98 8.37
C VAL A 40 1.30 7.77 6.91
N PHE A 41 0.12 8.25 6.49
CA PHE A 41 -0.30 8.14 5.09
C PHE A 41 0.60 8.91 4.12
N GLU A 42 1.10 10.08 4.50
CA GLU A 42 2.09 10.81 3.70
C GLU A 42 3.42 10.03 3.55
N LEU A 43 3.86 9.32 4.60
CA LEU A 43 5.03 8.44 4.53
C LEU A 43 4.79 7.30 3.55
N LEU A 44 3.72 6.55 3.74
CA LEU A 44 3.37 5.40 2.90
C LEU A 44 3.24 5.82 1.43
N SER A 45 2.60 6.96 1.14
CA SER A 45 2.52 7.47 -0.23
C SER A 45 3.89 7.74 -0.88
N ARG A 46 4.90 8.15 -0.10
CA ARG A 46 6.26 8.34 -0.63
C ARG A 46 6.95 7.00 -0.87
N GLU A 47 6.78 6.05 0.03
CA GLU A 47 7.34 4.69 -0.11
C GLU A 47 6.77 4.01 -1.37
N GLU A 48 5.47 4.08 -1.61
CA GLU A 48 4.88 3.51 -2.84
C GLU A 48 5.38 4.18 -4.13
N ARG A 49 5.65 5.50 -4.08
CA ARG A 49 6.28 6.17 -5.22
C ARG A 49 7.71 5.64 -5.47
N GLU A 50 8.47 5.38 -4.40
CA GLU A 50 9.80 4.79 -4.50
C GLU A 50 9.75 3.35 -5.02
N HIS A 51 8.81 2.54 -4.53
CA HIS A 51 8.55 1.18 -5.03
C HIS A 51 8.21 1.19 -6.53
N ALA A 52 7.29 2.06 -6.95
CA ALA A 52 6.93 2.25 -8.35
C ALA A 52 8.18 2.59 -9.19
N SER A 53 9.05 3.45 -8.68
CA SER A 53 10.30 3.82 -9.34
C SER A 53 11.22 2.62 -9.53
N HIS A 54 11.40 1.78 -8.51
CA HIS A 54 12.24 0.58 -8.60
C HIS A 54 11.76 -0.36 -9.72
N PHE A 55 10.46 -0.61 -9.83
CA PHE A 55 9.92 -1.43 -10.91
C PHE A 55 10.03 -0.76 -12.28
N PHE A 56 9.79 0.56 -12.35
CA PHE A 56 9.89 1.35 -13.58
C PHE A 56 11.29 1.29 -14.20
N HIS A 57 12.35 1.30 -13.40
CA HIS A 57 13.74 1.18 -13.89
C HIS A 57 14.02 -0.14 -14.62
N HIS A 58 13.27 -1.20 -14.31
CA HIS A 58 13.42 -2.51 -14.96
C HIS A 58 12.43 -2.72 -16.11
N TYR A 59 11.45 -1.82 -16.26
CA TYR A 59 10.46 -1.86 -17.32
C TYR A 59 11.05 -1.34 -18.64
N LYS A 60 10.83 -2.09 -19.71
CA LYS A 60 11.35 -1.82 -21.06
C LYS A 60 10.24 -1.47 -22.06
N GLY A 61 8.98 -1.48 -21.63
CA GLY A 61 7.87 -1.03 -22.47
C GLY A 61 7.90 0.49 -22.66
N THR A 62 7.31 0.95 -23.76
CA THR A 62 7.32 2.38 -24.15
C THR A 62 5.96 3.06 -23.96
N ASP A 63 4.97 2.34 -23.45
CA ASP A 63 3.58 2.75 -23.35
C ASP A 63 3.23 3.51 -22.05
N LEU A 64 4.13 3.51 -21.06
CA LEU A 64 3.93 4.28 -19.82
C LEU A 64 4.46 5.73 -19.89
N GLY A 65 5.17 6.11 -20.96
CA GLY A 65 5.85 7.40 -21.05
C GLY A 65 7.07 7.48 -20.12
N THR A 66 7.39 8.66 -19.60
CA THR A 66 8.38 8.81 -18.52
C THR A 66 7.76 8.52 -17.16
N PHE A 67 8.60 8.19 -16.17
CA PHE A 67 8.13 7.94 -14.80
C PHE A 67 7.34 9.13 -14.23
N GLU A 68 7.85 10.34 -14.40
CA GLU A 68 7.19 11.56 -13.90
C GLU A 68 5.85 11.81 -14.59
N GLU A 69 5.76 11.60 -15.91
CA GLU A 69 4.49 11.72 -16.63
C GLU A 69 3.47 10.68 -16.14
N PHE A 70 3.90 9.44 -15.91
CA PHE A 70 3.05 8.37 -15.40
C PHE A 70 2.54 8.67 -13.99
N MET A 71 3.43 9.08 -13.08
CA MET A 71 3.06 9.41 -11.70
C MET A 71 2.18 10.66 -11.60
N ALA A 72 2.29 11.59 -12.54
CA ALA A 72 1.45 12.79 -12.61
C ALA A 72 0.03 12.51 -13.14
N GLN A 73 -0.26 11.32 -13.66
CA GLN A 73 -1.61 10.98 -14.13
C GLN A 73 -2.60 11.00 -12.95
N PRO A 74 -3.84 11.49 -13.18
CA PRO A 74 -4.85 11.52 -12.12
C PRO A 74 -5.15 10.10 -11.62
N PRO A 75 -5.57 9.95 -10.35
CA PRO A 75 -5.98 8.67 -9.82
C PRO A 75 -7.08 8.04 -10.67
N LYS A 76 -6.99 6.73 -10.88
CA LYS A 76 -8.11 5.98 -11.46
C LYS A 76 -9.17 5.82 -10.38
N VAL A 77 -10.07 6.80 -10.28
CA VAL A 77 -11.17 6.87 -9.29
C VAL A 77 -12.04 5.60 -9.27
N ASP A 78 -11.98 4.78 -10.32
CA ASP A 78 -12.73 3.53 -10.45
C ASP A 78 -12.13 2.34 -9.69
N THR A 79 -10.96 2.50 -9.03
CA THR A 79 -10.40 1.44 -8.18
C THR A 79 -11.31 1.18 -6.98
N ALA A 80 -11.53 -0.10 -6.67
CA ALA A 80 -12.39 -0.51 -5.55
C ALA A 80 -11.95 0.11 -4.22
N MET A 81 -10.62 0.21 -4.02
CA MET A 81 -9.97 0.82 -2.87
C MET A 81 -10.36 2.30 -2.67
N LEU A 82 -10.27 3.13 -3.72
CA LEU A 82 -10.65 4.54 -3.63
C LEU A 82 -12.16 4.74 -3.38
N LYS A 83 -13.01 3.92 -4.00
CA LYS A 83 -14.46 3.94 -3.75
C LYS A 83 -14.81 3.56 -2.32
N ASN A 84 -14.14 2.53 -1.76
CA ASN A 84 -14.34 2.10 -0.39
C ASN A 84 -13.96 3.22 0.60
N LEU A 85 -12.86 3.91 0.33
CA LEU A 85 -12.39 5.04 1.13
C LEU A 85 -13.40 6.21 1.11
N GLU A 86 -13.86 6.63 -0.07
CA GLU A 86 -14.80 7.75 -0.19
C GLU A 86 -16.15 7.46 0.46
N LYS A 87 -16.66 6.23 0.34
CA LYS A 87 -17.92 5.84 0.97
C LYS A 87 -17.85 5.90 2.50
N THR A 88 -16.77 5.40 3.07
CA THR A 88 -16.68 5.19 4.53
C THR A 88 -16.39 6.49 5.29
N LEU A 89 -15.64 7.40 4.68
CA LEU A 89 -15.26 8.66 5.33
C LEU A 89 -16.34 9.75 5.31
N CYS A 90 -17.53 9.48 4.77
CA CYS A 90 -18.68 10.38 4.88
C CYS A 90 -19.35 10.34 6.27
N GLU A 91 -19.02 9.35 7.10
CA GLU A 91 -19.55 9.17 8.46
C GLU A 91 -18.51 9.68 9.50
N SER A 92 -18.95 10.31 10.58
CA SER A 92 -18.17 11.27 11.39
C SER A 92 -17.06 10.71 12.31
N THR A 93 -16.30 9.70 11.88
CA THR A 93 -15.14 9.13 12.62
C THR A 93 -13.96 8.81 11.68
N HIS A 94 -13.39 9.85 11.08
CA HIS A 94 -12.55 9.72 9.89
C HIS A 94 -11.22 8.97 10.07
N GLU A 95 -10.48 9.12 11.19
CA GLU A 95 -9.11 8.56 11.26
C GLU A 95 -9.10 7.05 11.52
N ARG A 96 -9.88 6.59 12.52
CA ARG A 96 -9.95 5.16 12.86
C ARG A 96 -10.43 4.35 11.66
N GLN A 97 -11.45 4.86 10.98
CA GLN A 97 -11.99 4.22 9.77
C GLN A 97 -10.98 4.24 8.61
N ALA A 98 -10.22 5.32 8.42
CA ALA A 98 -9.18 5.36 7.40
C ALA A 98 -8.09 4.30 7.65
N MET A 99 -7.64 4.16 8.90
CA MET A 99 -6.65 3.15 9.27
C MET A 99 -7.21 1.72 9.16
N GLU A 100 -8.45 1.47 9.56
CA GLU A 100 -9.11 0.16 9.40
C GLU A 100 -9.23 -0.25 7.93
N ILE A 101 -9.54 0.70 7.05
CA ILE A 101 -9.57 0.45 5.60
C ILE A 101 -8.16 0.18 5.09
N ALA A 102 -7.18 0.99 5.48
CA ALA A 102 -5.79 0.78 5.04
C ALA A 102 -5.26 -0.60 5.45
N LEU A 103 -5.49 -1.03 6.71
CA LEU A 103 -5.14 -2.37 7.18
C LEU A 103 -5.80 -3.47 6.34
N LYS A 104 -7.09 -3.31 6.05
CA LYS A 104 -7.82 -4.29 5.24
C LYS A 104 -7.29 -4.36 3.81
N GLU A 105 -7.10 -3.21 3.17
CA GLU A 105 -6.64 -3.16 1.78
C GLU A 105 -5.21 -3.69 1.65
N GLU A 106 -4.32 -3.42 2.62
CA GLU A 106 -2.97 -4.01 2.70
C GLU A 106 -3.02 -5.54 2.90
N GLU A 107 -3.86 -6.04 3.82
CA GLU A 107 -4.02 -7.48 4.05
C GLU A 107 -4.56 -8.21 2.80
N ASP A 108 -5.59 -7.64 2.17
CA ASP A 108 -6.20 -8.20 0.96
C ASP A 108 -5.20 -8.16 -0.22
N LEU A 109 -4.44 -7.08 -0.37
CA LEU A 109 -3.40 -6.95 -1.40
C LEU A 109 -2.27 -7.97 -1.18
N ALA A 110 -1.75 -8.09 0.05
CA ALA A 110 -0.66 -9.01 0.36
C ALA A 110 -1.05 -10.45 0.06
N ARG A 111 -2.26 -10.88 0.48
CA ARG A 111 -2.78 -12.22 0.18
C ARG A 111 -2.90 -12.48 -1.32
N ASN A 112 -3.39 -11.51 -2.08
CA ASN A 112 -3.54 -11.64 -3.53
C ASN A 112 -2.17 -11.73 -4.24
N LEU A 113 -1.19 -10.97 -3.78
CA LEU A 113 0.18 -11.00 -4.30
C LEU A 113 0.86 -12.34 -3.97
N GLU A 114 0.76 -12.82 -2.72
CA GLU A 114 1.26 -14.12 -2.29
C GLU A 114 0.62 -15.27 -3.09
N MET A 115 -0.70 -15.21 -3.28
CA MET A 115 -1.42 -16.18 -4.10
C MET A 115 -0.97 -16.11 -5.57
N THR A 116 -0.76 -14.92 -6.11
CA THR A 116 -0.29 -14.78 -7.49
C THR A 116 1.11 -15.36 -7.63
N ALA A 117 2.03 -15.01 -6.73
CA ALA A 117 3.39 -15.53 -6.67
C ALA A 117 3.41 -17.06 -6.61
N SER A 118 2.52 -17.70 -5.84
CA SER A 118 2.47 -19.16 -5.70
C SER A 118 2.10 -19.90 -7.01
N HIS A 119 1.46 -19.21 -7.95
CA HIS A 119 1.05 -19.76 -9.25
C HIS A 119 2.00 -19.40 -10.40
N VAL A 120 3.00 -18.54 -10.16
CA VAL A 120 3.99 -18.14 -11.17
C VAL A 120 5.16 -19.12 -11.18
N ILE A 121 5.45 -19.67 -12.37
CA ILE A 121 6.53 -20.65 -12.58
C ILE A 121 7.89 -19.96 -12.72
N ASP A 122 7.96 -18.86 -13.49
CA ASP A 122 9.21 -18.14 -13.71
C ASP A 122 9.68 -17.48 -12.41
N PRO A 123 10.85 -17.84 -11.88
CA PRO A 123 11.33 -17.32 -10.60
C PRO A 123 11.56 -15.80 -10.61
N THR A 124 11.87 -15.21 -11.76
CA THR A 124 12.08 -13.77 -11.91
C THR A 124 10.76 -13.03 -11.78
N VAL A 125 9.73 -13.54 -12.47
CA VAL A 125 8.38 -12.98 -12.42
C VAL A 125 7.78 -13.17 -11.02
N ARG A 126 7.98 -14.34 -10.42
CA ARG A 126 7.54 -14.62 -9.06
C ARG A 126 8.19 -13.66 -8.05
N GLY A 127 9.48 -13.38 -8.21
CA GLY A 127 10.21 -12.45 -7.35
C GLY A 127 9.66 -11.02 -7.35
N VAL A 128 9.02 -10.56 -8.44
CA VAL A 128 8.33 -9.26 -8.47
C VAL A 128 7.15 -9.27 -7.48
N PHE A 129 6.29 -10.29 -7.55
CA PHE A 129 5.11 -10.40 -6.68
C PHE A 129 5.49 -10.69 -5.23
N GLU A 130 6.51 -11.52 -4.98
CA GLU A 130 7.04 -11.76 -3.62
C GLU A 130 7.60 -10.49 -2.99
N LYS A 131 8.29 -9.65 -3.77
CA LYS A 131 8.80 -8.37 -3.29
C LYS A 131 7.65 -7.43 -2.92
N MET A 132 6.67 -7.26 -3.81
CA MET A 132 5.49 -6.43 -3.52
C MET A 132 4.77 -6.94 -2.26
N ALA A 133 4.52 -8.25 -2.16
CA ALA A 133 3.85 -8.83 -1.00
C ALA A 133 4.59 -8.51 0.30
N LYS A 134 5.93 -8.56 0.28
CA LYS A 134 6.74 -8.19 1.45
C LYS A 134 6.58 -6.71 1.80
N GLU A 135 6.68 -5.81 0.83
CA GLU A 135 6.54 -4.36 1.02
C GLU A 135 5.15 -4.03 1.62
N THR A 136 4.09 -4.60 1.05
CA THR A 136 2.70 -4.51 1.55
C THR A 136 2.56 -5.03 2.99
N ARG A 137 3.21 -6.15 3.34
CA ARG A 137 3.21 -6.68 4.72
C ARG A 137 3.92 -5.76 5.71
N ASP A 138 5.02 -5.14 5.30
CA ASP A 138 5.76 -4.19 6.12
C ASP A 138 4.91 -2.93 6.38
N HIS A 139 4.18 -2.44 5.36
CA HIS A 139 3.21 -1.35 5.50
C HIS A 139 2.05 -1.71 6.42
N HIS A 140 1.45 -2.90 6.28
CA HIS A 140 0.42 -3.38 7.20
C HIS A 140 0.88 -3.33 8.65
N ALA A 141 2.08 -3.84 8.95
CA ALA A 141 2.64 -3.83 10.31
C ALA A 141 2.85 -2.41 10.85
N LEU A 142 3.30 -1.48 10.00
CA LEU A 142 3.45 -0.07 10.37
C LEU A 142 2.08 0.55 10.72
N ILE A 143 1.07 0.35 9.89
CA ILE A 143 -0.28 0.88 10.11
C ILE A 143 -0.90 0.25 11.37
N GLU A 144 -0.69 -1.04 11.60
CA GLU A 144 -1.20 -1.77 12.76
C GLU A 144 -0.61 -1.20 14.06
N SER A 145 0.69 -0.96 14.08
CA SER A 145 1.38 -0.31 15.20
C SER A 145 0.81 1.08 15.50
N GLU A 146 0.59 1.89 14.46
CA GLU A 146 0.04 3.24 14.60
C GLU A 146 -1.43 3.24 15.02
N TYR A 147 -2.22 2.28 14.53
CA TYR A 147 -3.59 2.05 14.94
C TYR A 147 -3.69 1.63 16.41
N ALA A 148 -2.84 0.70 16.86
CA ALA A 148 -2.79 0.28 18.25
C ALA A 148 -2.48 1.46 19.18
N HIS A 149 -1.50 2.29 18.79
CA HIS A 149 -1.17 3.51 19.54
C HIS A 149 -2.35 4.49 19.60
N LEU A 150 -3.05 4.71 18.48
CA LEU A 150 -4.22 5.58 18.42
C LEU A 150 -5.35 5.09 19.35
N MET A 151 -5.56 3.77 19.40
CA MET A 151 -6.62 3.15 20.20
C MET A 151 -6.28 3.11 21.71
N GLY A 152 -5.11 3.63 22.11
CA GLY A 152 -4.63 3.55 23.49
C GLY A 152 -4.41 2.10 23.94
N MET A 153 -4.19 1.19 22.99
CA MET A 153 -3.81 -0.18 23.27
C MET A 153 -2.34 -0.16 23.71
N VAL A 154 -2.06 -0.67 24.91
CA VAL A 154 -0.71 -0.75 25.45
C VAL A 154 0.16 -1.55 24.48
N HIS A 155 1.17 -0.90 23.89
CA HIS A 155 2.16 -1.59 23.08
C HIS A 155 3.08 -2.40 24.01
N GLU A 156 3.58 -3.56 23.59
CA GLU A 156 4.45 -4.38 24.45
C GLU A 156 5.69 -3.60 24.96
N THR A 157 6.10 -2.55 24.26
CA THR A 157 7.20 -1.66 24.67
C THR A 157 6.86 -0.71 25.82
N ASP A 158 5.57 -0.52 26.16
CA ASP A 158 5.13 0.32 27.29
C ASP A 158 5.10 -0.45 28.62
N VAL A 159 5.32 -1.77 28.60
CA VAL A 159 5.31 -2.61 29.80
C VAL A 159 6.60 -2.45 30.64
N ASP A 160 7.68 -1.94 30.05
CA ASP A 160 8.99 -1.88 30.72
C ASP A 160 9.23 -0.64 31.61
N THR A 161 8.25 0.27 31.75
CA THR A 161 8.45 1.50 32.55
C THR A 161 8.02 1.39 34.02
N PHE A 162 7.39 0.27 34.45
CA PHE A 162 6.87 0.14 35.82
C PHE A 162 7.28 -1.16 36.53
N VAL A 163 8.59 -1.44 36.65
CA VAL A 163 9.10 -2.32 37.72
C VAL A 163 10.44 -1.80 38.25
N ARG A 164 10.41 -0.70 39.01
CA ARG A 164 11.42 -0.38 40.03
C ARG A 164 10.81 0.51 41.12
N GLU A 165 10.14 -0.12 42.07
CA GLU A 165 10.18 0.27 43.49
C GLU A 165 10.24 -1.00 44.35
#